data_AF-D9WKM9-F1
#
_entry.id   AF-D9WKM9-F1
#
_cell.length_a   1.000
_cell.length_b   1.000
_cell.length_c   1.000
_cell.angle_alpha   90.00
_cell.angle_beta   90.00
_cell.angle_gamma   90.00
#
_symmetry.space_group_name_H-M   'P 1'
#
loop_
_entity.id
_entity.type
_entity.pdbx_description
1 polymer ?
#
loop_
_entity_poly.entity_id
_entity_poly.type
_entity_poly.pdbx_seq_one_letter_code
_entity_poly.pdbx_strand_id
1 'polypeptide(L)'
;MDTTRRTILRGMAAAPIVATTGGLLVPETALAAPAKPTLTMSYEPTESTAHMEGIRWLQRDRRSRLNAQTLPLPARGAWEFPRVPVNNVPDWPNPRKTPLPAVAYGWSPRDQEAQRQALGWFPQGITTYYDATGRNGTRMMVSWYNDKYKKRGARIALIDRRSGNPRYHYIRLVKTEPKGDGFIPVMIEGLHAGGLAWYRNRLYVTDSKNNALLVFNTDDIFASREGDFPSGDPGDPWVLPLSRTYKSRNQDADLEFSQVAVDRTSLSSPFRRTTLIVNGWVTADESQNIGRWSFNYGSSGSLLTDGKIATAADVYKIHRGTGVPPGLGVQGAVTVRNTMFLSVSNGQQHGYLSTAALGANQEGTAREKWRVPRGPEDLSYDGRNRWLWGLGEWEGYRNVYAMRV
;
A
#
# COMPACT_ATOMS: atom_id res chain seq x y z
N MET A 1 -87.48 -33.47 22.66
CA MET A 1 -86.68 -32.27 22.42
C MET A 1 -85.45 -32.69 21.65
N ASP A 2 -85.31 -32.09 20.47
CA ASP A 2 -84.14 -32.03 19.57
C ASP A 2 -83.39 -33.33 19.25
N THR A 3 -83.59 -33.91 18.05
CA THR A 3 -82.95 -33.53 16.75
C THR A 3 -81.42 -33.76 16.82
N THR A 4 -80.73 -34.50 15.93
CA THR A 4 -81.02 -35.01 14.59
C THR A 4 -79.85 -35.92 14.13
N ARG A 5 -80.16 -36.97 13.34
CA ARG A 5 -79.47 -37.49 12.10
C ARG A 5 -77.97 -37.87 12.17
N ARG A 6 -77.42 -38.88 11.48
CA ARG A 6 -77.77 -39.93 10.49
C ARG A 6 -76.49 -40.81 10.41
N THR A 7 -76.48 -42.16 10.41
CA THR A 7 -76.77 -43.07 9.27
C THR A 7 -75.79 -42.82 8.10
N ILE A 8 -75.05 -43.74 7.45
CA ILE A 8 -74.76 -45.18 7.56
C ILE A 8 -73.79 -45.53 6.39
N LEU A 9 -73.08 -46.66 6.49
CA LEU A 9 -72.52 -47.55 5.43
C LEU A 9 -71.30 -47.17 4.54
N ARG A 10 -70.27 -48.02 4.70
CA ARG A 10 -69.60 -48.91 3.70
C ARG A 10 -69.59 -48.52 2.20
N GLY A 11 -68.41 -48.63 1.60
CA GLY A 11 -68.24 -49.33 0.32
C GLY A 11 -67.27 -48.74 -0.72
N MET A 12 -66.20 -49.49 -0.99
CA MET A 12 -65.51 -49.71 -2.28
C MET A 12 -64.69 -48.58 -2.98
N ALA A 13 -63.43 -48.97 -3.26
CA ALA A 13 -62.50 -48.68 -4.37
C ALA A 13 -62.73 -47.48 -5.31
N ALA A 14 -61.68 -46.67 -5.48
CA ALA A 14 -61.27 -46.07 -6.75
C ALA A 14 -59.80 -45.64 -6.68
N ALA A 15 -59.00 -46.06 -7.67
CA ALA A 15 -57.70 -45.47 -7.95
C ALA A 15 -57.87 -44.07 -8.55
N PRO A 16 -56.93 -43.15 -8.34
CA PRO A 16 -56.70 -42.06 -9.27
C PRO A 16 -55.34 -42.20 -9.96
N ILE A 17 -55.43 -42.19 -11.29
CA ILE A 17 -54.42 -41.78 -12.25
C ILE A 17 -53.88 -40.40 -11.83
N VAL A 18 -52.55 -40.25 -11.73
CA VAL A 18 -51.90 -38.94 -11.79
C VAL A 18 -50.87 -38.96 -12.90
N ALA A 19 -51.04 -37.99 -13.79
CA ALA A 19 -50.35 -37.80 -15.04
C ALA A 19 -48.84 -37.60 -14.87
N THR A 20 -48.09 -38.30 -15.71
CA THR A 20 -46.73 -37.98 -16.11
C THR A 20 -46.72 -36.67 -16.90
N THR A 21 -46.44 -35.55 -16.25
CA THR A 21 -45.83 -34.38 -16.91
C THR A 21 -44.32 -34.53 -16.81
N GLY A 22 -43.75 -35.21 -17.79
CA GLY A 22 -42.31 -35.20 -18.06
C GLY A 22 -41.87 -33.81 -18.50
N GLY A 23 -41.64 -32.93 -17.53
CA GLY A 23 -40.71 -31.82 -17.74
C GLY A 23 -39.32 -32.42 -17.66
N LEU A 24 -38.64 -32.56 -18.80
CA LEU A 24 -37.19 -32.66 -18.80
C LEU A 24 -36.68 -31.46 -17.99
N LEU A 25 -36.18 -31.71 -16.77
CA LEU A 25 -35.20 -30.83 -16.17
C LEU A 25 -33.98 -30.94 -17.09
N VAL A 26 -33.94 -30.08 -18.11
CA VAL A 26 -32.70 -29.78 -18.80
C VAL A 26 -31.77 -29.34 -17.66
N PRO A 27 -30.64 -30.04 -17.42
CA PRO A 27 -29.69 -29.54 -16.45
C PRO A 27 -29.36 -28.12 -16.91
N GLU A 28 -29.70 -27.12 -16.09
CA GLU A 28 -29.09 -25.81 -16.24
C GLU A 28 -27.60 -26.11 -16.29
N THR A 29 -27.01 -25.86 -17.46
CA THR A 29 -25.57 -25.83 -17.60
C THR A 29 -25.13 -24.81 -16.56
N ALA A 30 -24.61 -25.30 -15.45
CA ALA A 30 -23.93 -24.46 -14.49
C ALA A 30 -22.81 -23.79 -15.29
N LEU A 31 -23.08 -22.56 -15.75
CA LEU A 31 -22.09 -21.74 -16.42
C LEU A 31 -20.95 -21.66 -15.43
N ALA A 32 -19.81 -22.24 -15.82
CA ALA A 32 -18.60 -22.17 -15.02
C ALA A 32 -18.43 -20.71 -14.62
N ALA A 33 -18.35 -20.44 -13.32
CA ALA A 33 -18.09 -19.09 -12.85
C ALA A 33 -16.87 -18.57 -13.62
N PRO A 34 -16.94 -17.35 -14.19
CA PRO A 34 -15.83 -16.81 -14.97
C PRO A 34 -14.54 -16.95 -14.16
N ALA A 35 -13.50 -17.49 -14.81
CA ALA A 35 -12.23 -17.74 -14.15
C ALA A 35 -11.76 -16.44 -13.49
N LYS A 36 -11.47 -16.50 -12.19
CA LYS A 36 -10.97 -15.33 -11.46
C LYS A 36 -9.68 -14.84 -12.15
N PRO A 37 -9.51 -13.52 -12.33
CA PRO A 37 -8.26 -12.99 -12.85
C PRO A 37 -7.11 -13.45 -11.94
N THR A 38 -6.06 -13.99 -12.55
CA THR A 38 -4.87 -14.44 -11.83
C THR A 38 -3.77 -13.41 -12.04
N LEU A 39 -3.28 -12.78 -10.98
CA LEU A 39 -2.16 -11.84 -11.07
C LEU A 39 -0.86 -12.52 -10.63
N THR A 40 0.19 -12.39 -11.43
CA THR A 40 1.50 -12.96 -11.12
C THR A 40 2.61 -11.93 -11.26
N MET A 41 3.61 -12.05 -10.39
CA MET A 41 4.86 -11.32 -10.51
C MET A 41 6.05 -12.28 -10.42
N SER A 42 7.16 -11.94 -11.07
CA SER A 42 8.41 -12.69 -10.94
C SER A 42 9.57 -11.81 -10.52
N TYR A 43 10.56 -12.44 -9.91
CA TYR A 43 11.87 -11.85 -9.67
C TYR A 43 12.96 -12.66 -10.36
N GLU A 44 14.05 -12.00 -10.75
CA GLU A 44 15.24 -12.67 -11.27
C GLU A 44 16.29 -12.89 -10.16
N PRO A 45 16.65 -14.15 -9.84
CA PRO A 45 17.64 -14.44 -8.80
C PRO A 45 19.03 -13.91 -9.12
N THR A 46 19.43 -13.85 -10.40
CA THR A 46 20.74 -13.35 -10.82
C THR A 46 20.88 -11.85 -10.54
N GLU A 47 19.85 -11.06 -10.87
CA GLU A 47 19.76 -9.63 -10.52
C GLU A 47 19.85 -9.46 -9.00
N SER A 48 19.09 -10.25 -8.24
CA SER A 48 19.14 -10.21 -6.76
C SER A 48 20.53 -10.61 -6.23
N THR A 49 21.21 -11.57 -6.85
CA THR A 49 22.56 -12.00 -6.43
C THR A 49 23.59 -10.89 -6.67
N ALA A 50 23.55 -10.24 -7.83
CA ALA A 50 24.43 -9.11 -8.15
C ALA A 50 24.23 -7.94 -7.18
N HIS A 51 22.98 -7.62 -6.84
CA HIS A 51 22.69 -6.63 -5.80
C HIS A 51 23.30 -7.03 -4.45
N MET A 52 23.08 -8.27 -4.01
CA MET A 52 23.59 -8.73 -2.71
C MET A 52 25.12 -8.73 -2.63
N GLU A 53 25.82 -8.98 -3.74
CA GLU A 53 27.27 -8.87 -3.81
C GLU A 53 27.75 -7.43 -3.57
N GLY A 54 27.19 -6.46 -4.31
CA GLY A 54 27.53 -5.06 -4.15
C GLY A 54 27.20 -4.51 -2.76
N ILE A 55 26.07 -4.94 -2.18
CA ILE A 55 25.67 -4.60 -0.80
C ILE A 55 26.73 -5.08 0.20
N ARG A 56 27.14 -6.35 0.12
CA ARG A 56 28.13 -6.92 1.05
C ARG A 56 29.49 -6.24 0.88
N TRP A 57 29.87 -5.89 -0.33
CA TRP A 57 31.10 -5.15 -0.59
C TRP A 57 31.06 -3.77 0.10
N LEU A 58 30.01 -2.99 -0.15
CA LEU A 58 29.85 -1.63 0.41
C LEU A 58 29.77 -1.64 1.94
N GLN A 59 29.09 -2.62 2.54
CA GLN A 59 29.01 -2.75 4.00
C GLN A 59 30.39 -3.02 4.64
N ARG A 60 31.22 -3.85 3.99
CA ARG A 60 32.60 -4.12 4.45
C ARG A 60 33.48 -2.88 4.30
N ASP A 61 33.46 -2.26 3.13
CA ASP A 61 34.24 -1.06 2.84
C ASP A 61 33.90 0.10 3.78
N ARG A 62 32.61 0.28 4.09
CA ARG A 62 32.13 1.36 4.95
C ARG A 62 32.16 1.03 6.44
N ARG A 63 32.48 -0.21 6.80
CA ARG A 63 32.42 -0.73 8.18
C ARG A 63 31.12 -0.36 8.90
N SER A 64 30.01 -0.31 8.16
CA SER A 64 28.69 0.06 8.67
C SER A 64 27.63 -0.88 8.14
N ARG A 65 26.85 -1.44 9.06
CA ARG A 65 25.63 -2.17 8.78
C ARG A 65 24.64 -1.85 9.89
N LEU A 66 23.52 -1.25 9.50
CA LEU A 66 22.53 -0.71 10.42
C LEU A 66 21.14 -1.22 10.04
N ASN A 67 20.24 -1.20 11.03
CA ASN A 67 18.87 -1.68 10.88
C ASN A 67 17.90 -0.50 11.04
N ALA A 68 16.91 -0.37 10.15
CA ALA A 68 15.92 0.71 10.23
C ALA A 68 15.07 0.71 11.51
N GLN A 69 15.03 -0.38 12.27
CA GLN A 69 14.37 -0.49 13.59
C GLN A 69 15.25 -0.02 14.75
N THR A 70 16.58 0.01 14.56
CA THR A 70 17.55 0.43 15.60
C THR A 70 18.37 1.64 15.19
N LEU A 71 18.21 2.14 13.96
CA LEU A 71 18.96 3.26 13.42
C LEU A 71 18.90 4.45 14.38
N PRO A 72 20.04 5.06 14.75
CA PRO A 72 20.08 6.16 15.69
C PRO A 72 19.22 7.32 15.20
N LEU A 73 18.54 7.95 16.15
CA LEU A 73 17.69 9.09 15.84
C LEU A 73 18.54 10.33 15.54
N PRO A 74 18.01 11.26 14.73
CA PRO A 74 18.71 12.49 14.44
C PRO A 74 18.99 13.32 15.71
N ALA A 75 20.20 13.87 15.83
CA ALA A 75 20.61 14.73 16.95
C ALA A 75 19.90 16.12 16.93
N ARG A 76 20.25 17.02 17.86
CA ARG A 76 19.84 18.44 17.81
C ARG A 76 20.27 19.04 16.45
N GLY A 77 19.38 19.80 15.80
CA GLY A 77 19.58 20.36 14.44
C GLY A 77 19.00 19.53 13.29
N ALA A 78 18.44 18.35 13.56
CA ALA A 78 17.75 17.56 12.54
C ALA A 78 16.35 18.07 12.18
N TRP A 79 15.82 17.51 11.09
CA TRP A 79 14.52 17.85 10.54
C TRP A 79 13.38 17.58 11.52
N GLU A 80 12.55 18.60 11.72
CA GLU A 80 11.42 18.58 12.64
C GLU A 80 10.17 18.07 11.95
N PHE A 81 9.42 17.20 12.64
CA PHE A 81 8.13 16.69 12.21
C PHE A 81 7.07 17.10 13.24
N PRO A 82 6.80 18.42 13.36
CA PRO A 82 6.02 18.96 14.46
C PRO A 82 4.59 18.42 14.43
N ARG A 83 4.05 18.18 15.62
CA ARG A 83 2.63 17.87 15.77
C ARG A 83 1.82 19.11 15.43
N VAL A 84 0.79 18.94 14.60
CA VAL A 84 -0.14 20.01 14.23
C VAL A 84 -1.41 19.87 15.07
N PRO A 85 -1.95 20.96 15.64
CA PRO A 85 -3.24 20.93 16.32
C PRO A 85 -4.33 20.41 15.37
N VAL A 86 -5.12 19.43 15.81
CA VAL A 86 -6.09 18.73 14.94
C VAL A 86 -7.20 19.62 14.39
N ASN A 87 -7.48 20.74 15.08
CA ASN A 87 -8.43 21.77 14.66
C ASN A 87 -7.81 22.83 13.72
N ASN A 88 -6.51 22.75 13.47
CA ASN A 88 -5.76 23.69 12.63
C ASN A 88 -4.83 22.96 11.67
N VAL A 89 -5.25 21.80 11.16
CA VAL A 89 -4.51 21.10 10.11
C VAL A 89 -4.69 21.89 8.81
N PRO A 90 -3.59 22.34 8.17
CA PRO A 90 -3.67 23.05 6.91
C PRO A 90 -4.49 22.27 5.88
N ASP A 91 -5.40 22.96 5.21
CA ASP A 91 -6.27 22.39 4.17
C ASP A 91 -7.20 21.25 4.61
N TRP A 92 -7.47 21.12 5.92
CA TRP A 92 -8.42 20.14 6.38
C TRP A 92 -9.84 20.45 5.86
N PRO A 93 -10.58 19.45 5.32
CA PRO A 93 -11.94 19.64 4.87
C PRO A 93 -12.90 20.05 5.99
N ASN A 94 -14.09 20.53 5.62
CA ASN A 94 -15.10 21.01 6.58
C ASN A 94 -15.37 19.97 7.68
N PRO A 95 -15.12 20.30 8.97
CA PRO A 95 -15.19 19.35 10.07
C PRO A 95 -16.62 18.88 10.38
N ARG A 96 -17.65 19.55 9.85
CA ARG A 96 -19.05 19.08 9.93
C ARG A 96 -19.34 17.88 9.03
N LYS A 97 -18.52 17.65 8.01
CA LYS A 97 -18.67 16.57 7.02
C LYS A 97 -17.55 15.53 7.08
N THR A 98 -16.39 15.94 7.60
CA THR A 98 -15.19 15.10 7.73
C THR A 98 -14.74 15.14 9.19
N PRO A 99 -14.59 14.01 9.89
CA PRO A 99 -14.13 14.02 11.28
C PRO A 99 -12.72 14.63 11.34
N LEU A 100 -12.41 15.33 12.44
CA LEU A 100 -11.06 15.77 12.70
C LEU A 100 -10.11 14.56 12.78
N PRO A 101 -8.83 14.71 12.37
CA PRO A 101 -7.89 13.63 12.49
C PRO A 101 -7.62 13.33 13.97
N ALA A 102 -7.33 12.08 14.32
CA ALA A 102 -6.91 11.71 15.66
C ALA A 102 -5.57 12.35 16.02
N VAL A 103 -4.71 12.50 15.02
CA VAL A 103 -3.42 13.19 15.11
C VAL A 103 -3.00 13.65 13.72
N ALA A 104 -2.27 14.76 13.66
CA ALA A 104 -1.64 15.27 12.46
C ALA A 104 -0.24 15.79 12.76
N TYR A 105 0.61 15.75 11.75
CA TYR A 105 1.98 16.24 11.77
C TYR A 105 2.27 16.99 10.47
N GLY A 106 3.12 18.02 10.59
CA GLY A 106 3.66 18.78 9.47
C GLY A 106 5.12 18.42 9.23
N TRP A 107 5.67 18.92 8.15
CA TRP A 107 7.08 18.80 7.84
C TRP A 107 7.86 20.03 8.28
N SER A 108 9.19 19.95 8.25
CA SER A 108 10.03 21.13 8.45
C SER A 108 9.66 22.23 7.44
N PRO A 109 9.85 23.53 7.75
CA PRO A 109 9.49 24.61 6.82
C PRO A 109 10.05 24.41 5.40
N ARG A 110 11.31 23.97 5.30
CA ARG A 110 11.94 23.65 4.01
C ARG A 110 11.22 22.53 3.25
N ASP A 111 10.81 21.47 3.92
CA ASP A 111 10.07 20.37 3.26
C ASP A 111 8.57 20.67 3.12
N GLN A 112 8.03 21.65 3.83
CA GLN A 112 6.65 22.11 3.70
C GLN A 112 6.47 23.04 2.50
N GLU A 113 7.39 24.00 2.35
CA GLU A 113 7.37 25.10 1.39
C GLU A 113 8.21 24.81 0.14
N ALA A 114 8.93 23.68 0.09
CA ALA A 114 9.73 23.32 -1.07
C ALA A 114 8.86 23.30 -2.33
N GLN A 115 9.04 24.35 -3.13
CA GLN A 115 8.20 24.55 -4.30
C GLN A 115 8.40 23.44 -5.31
N ARG A 116 7.34 23.14 -6.06
CA ARG A 116 7.38 22.12 -7.11
C ARG A 116 8.60 22.34 -8.03
N GLN A 117 8.99 23.58 -8.29
CA GLN A 117 10.03 23.95 -9.26
C GLN A 117 11.45 24.16 -8.68
N ALA A 118 11.63 24.34 -7.36
CA ALA A 118 12.90 24.84 -6.80
C ALA A 118 13.77 23.80 -6.06
N LEU A 119 13.16 22.88 -5.30
CA LEU A 119 13.87 21.86 -4.49
C LEU A 119 13.34 20.43 -4.70
N GLY A 120 12.07 20.28 -5.10
CA GLY A 120 11.54 19.17 -5.89
C GLY A 120 11.33 17.80 -5.22
N TRP A 121 11.33 17.71 -3.89
CA TRP A 121 10.98 16.46 -3.20
C TRP A 121 9.49 16.44 -2.84
N PHE A 122 8.79 15.33 -3.14
CA PHE A 122 7.35 15.17 -2.85
C PHE A 122 7.10 13.89 -2.08
N PRO A 123 6.31 13.92 -0.98
CA PRO A 123 5.97 12.73 -0.25
C PRO A 123 4.88 11.93 -0.98
N GLN A 124 4.92 10.60 -0.91
CA GLN A 124 3.95 9.72 -1.59
C GLN A 124 3.50 8.55 -0.72
N GLY A 125 4.39 7.59 -0.49
CA GLY A 125 4.13 6.34 0.19
C GLY A 125 4.21 6.49 1.70
N ILE A 126 3.43 5.72 2.46
CA ILE A 126 3.46 5.74 3.93
C ILE A 126 3.31 4.35 4.53
N THR A 127 4.13 4.04 5.53
CA THR A 127 4.01 2.81 6.32
C THR A 127 4.45 3.03 7.74
N THR A 128 3.96 2.20 8.66
CA THR A 128 4.23 2.36 10.10
C THR A 128 4.94 1.14 10.69
N TYR A 129 5.51 1.31 11.89
CA TYR A 129 6.06 0.19 12.64
C TYR A 129 5.04 -0.93 12.93
N TYR A 130 3.75 -0.60 12.92
CA TYR A 130 2.69 -1.61 13.02
C TYR A 130 2.70 -2.53 11.81
N ASP A 131 2.81 -1.99 10.59
CA ASP A 131 2.91 -2.79 9.37
C ASP A 131 4.12 -3.72 9.45
N ALA A 132 5.24 -3.24 9.98
CA ALA A 132 6.47 -4.02 10.10
C ALA A 132 6.33 -5.21 11.05
N THR A 133 5.75 -5.00 12.23
CA THR A 133 5.87 -5.96 13.36
C THR A 133 4.54 -6.44 13.95
N GLY A 134 3.45 -5.71 13.71
CA GLY A 134 2.17 -5.88 14.41
C GLY A 134 2.17 -5.38 15.85
N ARG A 135 3.29 -4.81 16.33
CA ARG A 135 3.50 -4.38 17.73
C ARG A 135 3.50 -2.88 17.86
N ASN A 136 3.36 -2.37 19.09
CA ASN A 136 3.53 -0.95 19.44
C ASN A 136 4.89 -0.41 19.00
N GLY A 137 4.90 0.80 18.44
CA GLY A 137 6.12 1.49 18.05
C GLY A 137 5.85 2.85 17.46
N THR A 138 6.85 3.72 17.59
CA THR A 138 6.76 5.15 17.27
C THR A 138 7.28 5.48 15.88
N ARG A 139 7.92 4.51 15.21
CA ARG A 139 8.53 4.69 13.90
C ARG A 139 7.49 4.67 12.78
N MET A 140 7.76 5.50 11.78
CA MET A 140 7.00 5.61 10.54
C MET A 140 7.99 5.89 9.40
N MET A 141 7.67 5.44 8.21
CA MET A 141 8.43 5.73 7.00
C MET A 141 7.51 6.40 5.99
N VAL A 142 8.01 7.45 5.36
CA VAL A 142 7.35 8.11 4.23
C VAL A 142 8.32 8.17 3.07
N SER A 143 7.93 7.72 1.88
CA SER A 143 8.76 7.88 0.69
C SER A 143 8.63 9.30 0.16
N TRP A 144 9.74 9.82 -0.34
CA TRP A 144 9.85 11.09 -1.01
C TRP A 144 10.56 10.88 -2.34
N TYR A 145 10.03 11.47 -3.41
CA TYR A 145 10.65 11.35 -4.73
C TYR A 145 11.00 12.71 -5.32
N ASN A 146 11.98 12.71 -6.21
CA ASN A 146 12.31 13.83 -7.06
C ASN A 146 12.63 13.32 -8.47
N ASP A 147 11.59 13.19 -9.27
CA ASP A 147 11.66 12.53 -10.57
C ASP A 147 11.54 13.52 -11.76
N LYS A 148 11.09 14.75 -11.49
CA LYS A 148 10.97 15.85 -12.46
C LYS A 148 12.19 16.76 -12.47
N TYR A 149 12.87 16.95 -11.33
CA TYR A 149 13.93 17.95 -11.17
C TYR A 149 15.28 17.29 -10.84
N LYS A 150 16.17 17.24 -11.83
CA LYS A 150 17.47 16.54 -11.76
C LYS A 150 17.38 15.01 -11.57
N LYS A 151 16.18 14.41 -11.60
CA LYS A 151 15.94 12.95 -11.51
C LYS A 151 16.69 12.29 -10.34
N ARG A 152 16.65 12.89 -9.16
CA ARG A 152 17.43 12.50 -7.96
C ARG A 152 16.96 11.20 -7.30
N GLY A 153 15.99 10.50 -7.89
CA GLY A 153 15.45 9.24 -7.41
C GLY A 153 14.49 9.42 -6.24
N ALA A 154 14.53 8.48 -5.28
CA ALA A 154 13.68 8.47 -4.10
C ALA A 154 14.47 8.32 -2.80
N ARG A 155 13.90 8.78 -1.69
CA ARG A 155 14.43 8.66 -0.33
C ARG A 155 13.31 8.38 0.65
N ILE A 156 13.65 7.88 1.83
CA ILE A 156 12.70 7.56 2.89
C ILE A 156 12.93 8.51 4.06
N ALA A 157 11.92 9.26 4.46
CA ALA A 157 11.91 9.91 5.77
C ALA A 157 11.63 8.84 6.83
N LEU A 158 12.65 8.49 7.62
CA LEU A 158 12.47 7.66 8.81
C LEU A 158 12.14 8.55 10.00
N ILE A 159 10.88 8.50 10.43
CA ILE A 159 10.31 9.36 11.47
C ILE A 159 10.29 8.59 12.80
N ASP A 160 10.61 9.25 13.91
CA ASP A 160 10.31 8.75 15.25
C ASP A 160 9.41 9.73 16.01
N ARG A 161 8.24 9.22 16.42
CA ARG A 161 7.18 9.95 17.13
C ARG A 161 7.20 9.76 18.65
N ARG A 162 8.30 9.24 19.23
CA ARG A 162 8.39 8.96 20.67
C ARG A 162 8.45 10.21 21.54
N SER A 163 9.11 11.25 21.05
CA SER A 163 9.27 12.50 21.81
C SER A 163 8.12 13.47 21.54
N GLY A 164 7.94 14.45 22.42
CA GLY A 164 7.00 15.56 22.20
C GLY A 164 7.33 16.44 20.98
N ASN A 165 8.53 16.29 20.41
CA ASN A 165 8.96 16.94 19.17
C ASN A 165 9.49 15.88 18.19
N PRO A 166 8.61 15.19 17.45
CA PRO A 166 9.00 14.15 16.50
C PRO A 166 10.01 14.67 15.46
N ARG A 167 10.92 13.80 15.03
CA ARG A 167 12.01 14.15 14.11
C ARG A 167 12.18 13.08 13.07
N TYR A 168 12.87 13.43 11.98
CA TYR A 168 13.23 12.49 10.93
C TYR A 168 14.62 12.75 10.37
N HIS A 169 15.17 11.72 9.74
CA HIS A 169 16.24 11.86 8.76
C HIS A 169 15.85 11.11 7.49
N TYR A 170 16.56 11.41 6.42
CA TYR A 170 16.39 10.74 5.15
C TYR A 170 17.33 9.56 4.99
N ILE A 171 16.84 8.53 4.29
CA ILE A 171 17.61 7.38 3.82
C ILE A 171 17.47 7.33 2.30
N ARG A 172 18.56 7.49 1.55
CA ARG A 172 18.52 7.46 0.07
C ARG A 172 18.30 6.04 -0.44
N LEU A 173 17.37 5.85 -1.37
CA LEU A 173 17.20 4.57 -2.06
C LEU A 173 18.18 4.50 -3.24
N VAL A 174 18.96 3.42 -3.28
CA VAL A 174 20.02 3.24 -4.29
C VAL A 174 19.99 1.84 -4.88
N LYS A 175 20.59 1.67 -6.05
CA LYS A 175 21.12 0.38 -6.52
C LYS A 175 22.63 0.37 -6.35
N THR A 176 23.23 -0.81 -6.41
CA THR A 176 24.69 -0.96 -6.39
C THR A 176 25.19 -1.27 -7.80
N GLU A 177 26.25 -0.60 -8.24
CA GLU A 177 26.88 -0.85 -9.54
C GLU A 177 28.38 -1.11 -9.38
N PRO A 178 28.97 -2.04 -10.16
CA PRO A 178 30.42 -2.22 -10.20
C PRO A 178 31.15 -0.94 -10.64
N LYS A 179 32.29 -0.65 -10.01
CA LYS A 179 33.20 0.43 -10.41
C LYS A 179 34.63 0.05 -10.06
N GLY A 180 35.47 -0.13 -11.08
CA GLY A 180 36.83 -0.64 -10.89
C GLY A 180 36.80 -2.06 -10.30
N ASP A 181 37.51 -2.25 -9.21
CA ASP A 181 37.57 -3.50 -8.41
C ASP A 181 36.51 -3.57 -7.30
N GLY A 182 35.61 -2.58 -7.23
CA GLY A 182 34.63 -2.43 -6.17
C GLY A 182 33.21 -2.13 -6.65
N PHE A 183 32.42 -1.57 -5.75
CA PHE A 183 31.03 -1.17 -6.01
C PHE A 183 30.79 0.26 -5.53
N ILE A 184 29.84 0.94 -6.18
CA ILE A 184 29.32 2.23 -5.73
C ILE A 184 27.80 2.20 -5.57
N PRO A 185 27.24 2.98 -4.63
CA PRO A 185 25.82 3.27 -4.64
C PRO A 185 25.49 4.22 -5.78
N VAL A 186 24.41 3.94 -6.51
CA VAL A 186 23.89 4.79 -7.59
C VAL A 186 22.42 5.05 -7.34
N MET A 187 21.99 6.31 -7.49
CA MET A 187 20.58 6.67 -7.37
C MET A 187 19.74 5.89 -8.38
N ILE A 188 18.56 5.46 -7.97
CA ILE A 188 17.60 4.86 -8.91
C ILE A 188 16.90 6.03 -9.61
N GLU A 189 17.44 6.43 -10.76
CA GLU A 189 16.95 7.60 -11.49
C GLU A 189 15.47 7.48 -11.83
N GLY A 190 14.73 8.56 -11.63
CA GLY A 190 13.32 8.64 -11.98
C GLY A 190 12.37 7.86 -11.08
N LEU A 191 12.86 7.14 -10.05
CA LEU A 191 12.04 6.38 -9.11
C LEU A 191 10.98 7.27 -8.44
N HIS A 192 9.70 6.94 -8.68
CA HIS A 192 8.54 7.68 -8.15
C HIS A 192 8.18 7.27 -6.72
N ALA A 193 8.42 6.01 -6.34
CA ALA A 193 8.17 5.50 -4.99
C ALA A 193 6.75 5.80 -4.46
N GLY A 194 5.74 5.63 -5.32
CA GLY A 194 4.35 6.05 -5.06
C GLY A 194 3.68 5.37 -3.85
N GLY A 195 4.02 4.12 -3.60
CA GLY A 195 3.49 3.31 -2.50
C GLY A 195 4.61 2.70 -1.66
N LEU A 196 4.34 2.52 -0.37
CA LEU A 196 5.33 2.03 0.60
C LEU A 196 4.72 1.03 1.57
N ALA A 197 5.32 -0.16 1.68
CA ALA A 197 4.91 -1.17 2.64
C ALA A 197 6.11 -1.77 3.38
N TRP A 198 6.12 -1.63 4.71
CA TRP A 198 7.16 -2.20 5.55
C TRP A 198 6.64 -3.46 6.24
N TYR A 199 7.23 -4.62 5.94
CA TYR A 199 6.93 -5.88 6.62
C TYR A 199 8.22 -6.57 7.07
N ARG A 200 8.35 -6.83 8.37
CA ARG A 200 9.56 -7.39 9.00
C ARG A 200 10.82 -6.58 8.61
N ASN A 201 11.75 -7.17 7.85
CA ASN A 201 12.95 -6.49 7.38
C ASN A 201 12.90 -6.12 5.89
N ARG A 202 11.70 -6.11 5.30
CA ARG A 202 11.49 -5.77 3.88
C ARG A 202 10.71 -4.47 3.76
N LEU A 203 11.26 -3.54 3.01
CA LEU A 203 10.57 -2.35 2.55
C LEU A 203 10.25 -2.56 1.07
N TYR A 204 8.96 -2.65 0.79
CA TYR A 204 8.41 -2.75 -0.55
C TYR A 204 8.08 -1.34 -1.04
N VAL A 205 8.57 -1.00 -2.23
CA VAL A 205 8.44 0.32 -2.83
C VAL A 205 7.96 0.14 -4.26
N THR A 206 6.88 0.81 -4.64
CA THR A 206 6.40 0.75 -6.02
C THR A 206 7.21 1.65 -6.95
N ASP A 207 7.41 1.17 -8.18
CA ASP A 207 8.01 1.93 -9.26
C ASP A 207 7.09 1.86 -10.47
N SER A 208 6.16 2.81 -10.52
CA SER A 208 5.13 2.91 -11.56
C SER A 208 5.74 3.12 -12.95
N LYS A 209 6.89 3.79 -13.05
CA LYS A 209 7.54 4.08 -14.33
C LYS A 209 8.17 2.86 -14.97
N ASN A 210 8.80 2.02 -14.16
CA ASN A 210 9.43 0.78 -14.62
C ASN A 210 8.52 -0.44 -14.46
N ASN A 211 7.26 -0.21 -14.08
CA ASN A 211 6.28 -1.23 -13.72
C ASN A 211 6.87 -2.34 -12.86
N ALA A 212 7.42 -1.96 -11.70
CA ALA A 212 8.10 -2.88 -10.79
C ALA A 212 7.74 -2.65 -9.32
N LEU A 213 7.87 -3.71 -8.52
CA LEU A 213 7.87 -3.65 -7.07
C LEU A 213 9.30 -3.88 -6.57
N LEU A 214 9.92 -2.81 -6.12
CA LEU A 214 11.28 -2.81 -5.59
C LEU A 214 11.26 -3.25 -4.13
N VAL A 215 12.25 -4.06 -3.74
CA VAL A 215 12.39 -4.56 -2.38
C VAL A 215 13.75 -4.20 -1.83
N PHE A 216 13.73 -3.49 -0.71
CA PHE A 216 14.90 -3.10 0.04
C PHE A 216 14.93 -3.88 1.36
N ASN A 217 16.12 -4.32 1.77
CA ASN A 217 16.29 -4.95 3.08
C ASN A 217 16.66 -3.89 4.11
N THR A 218 15.78 -3.67 5.09
CA THR A 218 15.99 -2.63 6.12
C THR A 218 17.16 -2.90 7.06
N ASP A 219 17.75 -4.10 7.00
CA ASP A 219 18.94 -4.49 7.77
C ASP A 219 20.25 -4.21 7.01
N ASP A 220 20.16 -3.67 5.79
CA ASP A 220 21.28 -3.42 4.91
C ASP A 220 21.57 -1.92 4.73
N ILE A 221 21.16 -1.09 5.70
CA ILE A 221 21.45 0.35 5.73
C ILE A 221 22.93 0.58 6.05
N PHE A 222 23.55 1.55 5.37
CA PHE A 222 24.91 2.01 5.67
C PHE A 222 25.03 3.53 5.53
N ALA A 223 26.09 4.10 6.11
CA ALA A 223 26.34 5.55 6.07
C ALA A 223 26.65 6.00 4.63
N SER A 224 26.15 7.17 4.23
CA SER A 224 26.61 7.84 3.01
C SER A 224 28.00 8.45 3.21
N ARG A 225 28.70 8.72 2.10
CA ARG A 225 29.98 9.45 2.06
C ARG A 225 29.84 10.68 1.17
N GLU A 226 30.70 11.67 1.43
CA GLU A 226 30.85 12.79 0.51
C GLU A 226 31.23 12.28 -0.90
N GLY A 227 30.59 12.82 -1.92
CA GLY A 227 30.77 12.38 -3.31
C GLY A 227 29.93 11.16 -3.73
N ASP A 228 29.20 10.51 -2.82
CA ASP A 228 28.23 9.46 -3.21
C ASP A 228 27.13 10.01 -4.12
N PHE A 229 26.73 11.28 -3.91
CA PHE A 229 25.63 11.93 -4.63
C PHE A 229 26.03 13.34 -5.08
N PRO A 230 25.41 13.88 -6.16
CA PRO A 230 25.72 15.21 -6.67
C PRO A 230 25.59 16.33 -5.61
N SER A 231 26.45 17.34 -5.72
CA SER A 231 26.44 18.51 -4.81
C SER A 231 25.10 19.24 -4.84
N GLY A 232 24.61 19.65 -3.65
CA GLY A 232 23.34 20.37 -3.49
C GLY A 232 22.10 19.48 -3.32
N ASP A 233 22.25 18.18 -3.14
CA ASP A 233 21.26 17.36 -2.44
C ASP A 233 21.56 17.41 -0.94
N PRO A 234 20.58 17.68 -0.04
CA PRO A 234 20.85 17.54 1.39
C PRO A 234 21.37 16.12 1.60
N GLY A 235 22.61 16.01 2.09
CA GLY A 235 23.29 14.72 2.23
C GLY A 235 22.47 13.82 3.13
N ASP A 236 21.70 12.91 2.53
CA ASP A 236 20.98 11.88 3.26
C ASP A 236 22.06 11.07 3.99
N PRO A 237 22.08 11.05 5.34
CA PRO A 237 23.19 10.46 6.10
C PRO A 237 23.30 8.94 5.92
N TRP A 238 22.25 8.34 5.35
CA TRP A 238 22.10 6.91 5.19
C TRP A 238 21.66 6.57 3.79
N VAL A 239 22.03 5.38 3.35
CA VAL A 239 21.56 4.80 2.09
C VAL A 239 21.00 3.40 2.35
N LEU A 240 20.02 3.03 1.53
CA LEU A 240 19.33 1.75 1.58
C LEU A 240 19.35 1.13 0.17
N PRO A 241 20.12 0.05 -0.03
CA PRO A 241 20.31 -0.55 -1.34
C PRO A 241 19.17 -1.50 -1.73
N LEU A 242 18.83 -1.48 -3.02
CA LEU A 242 17.90 -2.40 -3.66
C LEU A 242 18.43 -3.84 -3.52
N SER A 243 17.58 -4.75 -3.04
CA SER A 243 17.93 -6.16 -2.84
C SER A 243 17.27 -7.10 -3.85
N ARG A 244 16.09 -6.70 -4.37
CA ARG A 244 15.27 -7.50 -5.28
C ARG A 244 14.25 -6.65 -5.99
N THR A 245 13.90 -7.06 -7.20
CA THR A 245 12.85 -6.47 -8.04
C THR A 245 11.81 -7.56 -8.34
N TYR A 246 10.52 -7.24 -8.21
CA TYR A 246 9.44 -8.01 -8.83
C TYR A 246 8.88 -7.25 -10.02
N LYS A 247 8.55 -7.97 -11.10
CA LYS A 247 7.90 -7.43 -12.31
C LYS A 247 6.63 -8.20 -12.61
N SER A 248 5.64 -7.53 -13.20
CA SER A 248 4.42 -8.18 -13.70
C SER A 248 4.76 -9.16 -14.84
N ARG A 249 4.00 -10.25 -14.96
CA ARG A 249 4.20 -11.28 -16.00
C ARG A 249 3.07 -11.43 -17.03
N ASN A 250 1.92 -10.80 -16.85
CA ASN A 250 0.72 -11.22 -17.59
C ASN A 250 0.51 -10.50 -18.93
N GLN A 251 0.01 -11.27 -19.90
CA GLN A 251 -0.35 -10.86 -21.27
C GLN A 251 -1.83 -10.43 -21.43
N ASP A 252 -2.66 -10.47 -20.38
CA ASP A 252 -4.10 -10.06 -20.43
C ASP A 252 -4.62 -9.34 -19.15
N ALA A 253 -3.72 -8.90 -18.24
CA ALA A 253 -4.11 -8.09 -17.08
C ALA A 253 -2.94 -7.21 -16.65
N ASP A 254 -3.04 -5.90 -16.93
CA ASP A 254 -2.02 -4.90 -16.61
C ASP A 254 -1.93 -4.66 -15.10
N LEU A 255 -1.26 -5.56 -14.37
CA LEU A 255 -0.80 -5.26 -13.02
C LEU A 255 0.24 -4.15 -13.12
N GLU A 256 -0.17 -2.97 -12.68
CA GLU A 256 0.70 -1.84 -12.43
C GLU A 256 1.11 -1.75 -10.96
N PHE A 257 2.32 -1.28 -10.71
CA PHE A 257 2.83 -1.01 -9.38
C PHE A 257 2.80 0.49 -9.09
N SER A 258 1.65 0.99 -8.65
CA SER A 258 1.53 2.39 -8.21
C SER A 258 1.43 2.49 -6.69
N GLN A 259 0.78 1.50 -6.07
CA GLN A 259 0.50 1.47 -4.63
C GLN A 259 0.84 0.13 -4.00
N VAL A 260 1.18 0.16 -2.71
CA VAL A 260 1.42 -1.04 -1.93
C VAL A 260 1.18 -0.81 -0.44
N ALA A 261 0.46 -1.72 0.22
CA ALA A 261 0.20 -1.66 1.66
C ALA A 261 0.27 -3.05 2.32
N VAL A 262 0.48 -3.07 3.64
CA VAL A 262 0.38 -4.29 4.45
C VAL A 262 -1.04 -4.43 5.00
N ASP A 263 -1.67 -5.58 4.76
CA ASP A 263 -2.92 -5.96 5.42
C ASP A 263 -2.65 -6.96 6.54
N ARG A 264 -2.87 -6.54 7.79
CA ARG A 264 -2.77 -7.37 9.01
C ARG A 264 -4.12 -7.87 9.53
N THR A 265 -5.19 -7.55 8.82
CA THR A 265 -6.58 -7.70 9.27
C THR A 265 -7.34 -8.75 8.49
N SER A 266 -6.73 -9.31 7.44
CA SER A 266 -7.36 -10.31 6.60
C SER A 266 -7.99 -11.44 7.42
N LEU A 267 -9.30 -11.60 7.21
CA LEU A 267 -10.10 -12.70 7.75
C LEU A 267 -10.25 -13.85 6.73
N SER A 268 -9.95 -13.60 5.45
CA SER A 268 -10.08 -14.58 4.36
C SER A 268 -8.95 -15.60 4.29
N SER A 269 -7.88 -15.42 5.07
CA SER A 269 -6.91 -16.49 5.29
C SER A 269 -7.37 -17.38 6.45
N PRO A 270 -7.41 -18.72 6.29
CA PRO A 270 -7.73 -19.65 7.38
C PRO A 270 -6.79 -19.52 8.59
N PHE A 271 -5.69 -18.77 8.45
CA PHE A 271 -4.68 -18.54 9.48
C PHE A 271 -4.54 -17.07 9.91
N ARG A 272 -5.46 -16.16 9.51
CA ARG A 272 -5.37 -14.70 9.76
C ARG A 272 -3.99 -14.12 9.39
N ARG A 273 -3.52 -14.51 8.22
CA ARG A 273 -2.20 -14.21 7.71
C ARG A 273 -2.12 -12.77 7.21
N THR A 274 -1.04 -12.09 7.56
CA THR A 274 -0.63 -10.80 6.99
C THR A 274 -0.37 -10.93 5.48
N THR A 275 -0.84 -9.99 4.69
CA THR A 275 -0.67 -10.00 3.23
C THR A 275 -0.18 -8.65 2.73
N LEU A 276 0.36 -8.65 1.51
CA LEU A 276 0.68 -7.45 0.76
C LEU A 276 -0.48 -7.14 -0.20
N ILE A 277 -0.95 -5.90 -0.23
CA ILE A 277 -1.93 -5.41 -1.20
C ILE A 277 -1.17 -4.56 -2.22
N VAL A 278 -1.41 -4.77 -3.51
CA VAL A 278 -0.77 -4.01 -4.60
C VAL A 278 -1.82 -3.65 -5.64
N ASN A 279 -1.74 -2.42 -6.15
CA ASN A 279 -2.59 -1.96 -7.24
C ASN A 279 -1.93 -0.88 -8.11
N GLY A 280 -2.50 -0.71 -9.29
CA GLY A 280 -2.13 0.28 -10.29
C GLY A 280 -2.71 1.67 -10.05
N TRP A 281 -2.42 2.59 -10.97
CA TRP A 281 -3.12 3.86 -11.05
C TRP A 281 -4.06 3.82 -12.25
N VAL A 282 -5.36 3.92 -12.03
CA VAL A 282 -6.34 3.74 -13.12
C VAL A 282 -7.36 4.87 -13.07
N THR A 283 -7.47 5.64 -14.16
CA THR A 283 -8.42 6.77 -14.30
C THR A 283 -9.54 6.54 -15.31
N ALA A 284 -9.34 5.61 -16.26
CA ALA A 284 -10.28 5.37 -17.36
C ALA A 284 -11.24 4.19 -17.13
N ASP A 285 -10.84 3.17 -16.36
CA ASP A 285 -11.63 1.92 -16.29
C ASP A 285 -12.80 1.99 -15.31
N GLU A 286 -13.93 1.37 -15.65
CA GLU A 286 -15.10 1.23 -14.75
C GLU A 286 -14.78 0.48 -13.45
N SER A 287 -13.73 -0.34 -13.44
CA SER A 287 -13.29 -1.09 -12.27
C SER A 287 -11.78 -1.27 -12.25
N GLN A 288 -11.23 -1.45 -11.06
CA GLN A 288 -9.80 -1.69 -10.86
C GLN A 288 -9.58 -3.04 -10.16
N ASN A 289 -8.59 -3.79 -10.65
CA ASN A 289 -8.10 -4.99 -9.98
C ASN A 289 -7.05 -4.61 -8.93
N ILE A 290 -7.22 -5.14 -7.72
CA ILE A 290 -6.28 -4.99 -6.60
C ILE A 290 -5.84 -6.40 -6.20
N GLY A 291 -4.56 -6.69 -6.36
CA GLY A 291 -4.03 -8.01 -6.03
C GLY A 291 -3.60 -8.11 -4.57
N ARG A 292 -3.70 -9.31 -4.01
CA ARG A 292 -3.26 -9.63 -2.66
C ARG A 292 -2.24 -10.76 -2.70
N TRP A 293 -1.03 -10.52 -2.18
CA TRP A 293 0.04 -11.51 -2.13
C TRP A 293 0.29 -11.99 -0.70
N SER A 294 0.48 -13.30 -0.56
CA SER A 294 0.87 -13.90 0.70
C SER A 294 2.36 -13.70 0.96
N PHE A 295 2.72 -13.41 2.21
CA PHE A 295 4.12 -13.51 2.65
C PHE A 295 4.51 -14.96 2.92
N ASN A 296 5.79 -15.27 2.72
CA ASN A 296 6.40 -16.50 3.23
C ASN A 296 6.72 -16.33 4.73
N TYR A 297 5.94 -17.01 5.57
CA TYR A 297 5.99 -16.89 7.04
C TYR A 297 7.29 -17.41 7.68
N GLY A 298 7.95 -18.37 7.04
CA GLY A 298 9.25 -18.88 7.47
C GLY A 298 10.41 -17.97 7.07
N SER A 299 10.17 -16.92 6.29
CA SER A 299 11.21 -16.02 5.78
C SER A 299 11.29 -14.71 6.57
N SER A 300 12.29 -13.88 6.28
CA SER A 300 12.42 -12.55 6.90
C SER A 300 11.39 -11.52 6.39
N GLY A 301 10.38 -11.93 5.63
CA GLY A 301 9.33 -11.04 5.13
C GLY A 301 9.16 -11.04 3.61
N SER A 302 9.76 -12.02 2.91
CA SER A 302 9.60 -12.18 1.45
C SER A 302 8.18 -12.63 1.08
N LEU A 303 7.78 -12.42 -0.18
CA LEU A 303 6.54 -12.97 -0.72
C LEU A 303 6.65 -14.50 -0.84
N LEU A 304 5.51 -15.18 -0.72
CA LEU A 304 5.38 -16.60 -1.04
C LEU A 304 5.51 -16.77 -2.54
N THR A 305 6.39 -17.67 -2.97
CA THR A 305 6.68 -17.92 -4.37
C THR A 305 6.71 -19.42 -4.66
N ASP A 306 6.27 -19.81 -5.85
CA ASP A 306 6.62 -21.08 -6.46
C ASP A 306 7.78 -20.84 -7.44
N GLY A 307 8.97 -21.33 -7.07
CA GLY A 307 10.23 -20.97 -7.71
C GLY A 307 10.49 -19.46 -7.73
N LYS A 308 10.33 -18.83 -8.91
CA LYS A 308 10.54 -17.39 -9.13
C LYS A 308 9.24 -16.58 -9.15
N ILE A 309 8.08 -17.23 -9.07
CA ILE A 309 6.77 -16.63 -9.34
C ILE A 309 6.01 -16.45 -8.04
N ALA A 310 5.58 -15.22 -7.74
CA ALA A 310 4.59 -14.94 -6.70
C ALA A 310 3.22 -14.74 -7.35
N THR A 311 2.30 -15.68 -7.08
CA THR A 311 0.91 -15.60 -7.52
C THR A 311 0.07 -14.91 -6.45
N ALA A 312 -0.80 -13.99 -6.86
CA ALA A 312 -1.75 -13.37 -5.95
C ALA A 312 -2.64 -14.46 -5.34
N ALA A 313 -2.78 -14.42 -4.02
CA ALA A 313 -3.71 -15.27 -3.28
C ALA A 313 -5.16 -14.90 -3.60
N ASP A 314 -5.44 -13.62 -3.83
CA ASP A 314 -6.74 -13.12 -4.26
C ASP A 314 -6.59 -11.88 -5.14
N VAL A 315 -7.63 -11.59 -5.90
CA VAL A 315 -7.78 -10.36 -6.67
C VAL A 315 -9.14 -9.76 -6.33
N TYR A 316 -9.13 -8.53 -5.84
CA TYR A 316 -10.33 -7.76 -5.58
C TYR A 316 -10.67 -6.91 -6.80
N LYS A 317 -11.94 -6.90 -7.19
CA LYS A 317 -12.43 -6.01 -8.25
C LYS A 317 -13.22 -4.87 -7.63
N ILE A 318 -12.69 -3.65 -7.73
CA ILE A 318 -13.33 -2.46 -7.19
C ILE A 318 -13.94 -1.65 -8.32
N HIS A 319 -15.27 -1.63 -8.36
CA HIS A 319 -16.04 -0.82 -9.29
C HIS A 319 -16.03 0.64 -8.85
N ARG A 320 -15.97 1.55 -9.83
CA ARG A 320 -16.19 2.98 -9.60
C ARG A 320 -17.60 3.21 -9.06
N GLY A 321 -17.71 4.28 -8.28
CA GLY A 321 -18.97 4.72 -7.69
C GLY A 321 -18.79 6.14 -7.19
N THR A 322 -19.57 6.55 -6.19
CA THR A 322 -19.45 7.91 -5.63
C THR A 322 -18.09 8.18 -4.99
N GLY A 323 -17.35 7.13 -4.61
CA GLY A 323 -16.03 7.26 -3.99
C GLY A 323 -14.86 7.35 -4.96
N VAL A 324 -15.05 6.97 -6.22
CA VAL A 324 -14.03 7.15 -7.28
C VAL A 324 -14.74 7.74 -8.49
N PRO A 325 -15.01 9.05 -8.48
CA PRO A 325 -15.62 9.74 -9.62
C PRO A 325 -14.84 9.52 -10.94
N PRO A 326 -15.51 9.65 -12.10
CA PRO A 326 -14.84 9.59 -13.39
C PRO A 326 -13.68 10.58 -13.50
N GLY A 327 -12.57 10.15 -14.09
CA GLY A 327 -11.35 10.95 -14.27
C GLY A 327 -10.47 11.09 -13.02
N LEU A 328 -10.89 10.54 -11.87
CA LEU A 328 -10.08 10.53 -10.65
C LEU A 328 -9.37 9.19 -10.45
N GLY A 329 -8.18 9.24 -9.87
CA GLY A 329 -7.31 8.09 -9.65
C GLY A 329 -7.19 7.75 -8.17
N VAL A 330 -7.21 6.45 -7.86
CA VAL A 330 -6.82 5.95 -6.54
C VAL A 330 -5.31 6.17 -6.38
N GLN A 331 -4.87 6.70 -5.24
CA GLN A 331 -3.47 6.94 -4.84
C GLN A 331 -2.99 6.08 -3.66
N GLY A 332 -3.91 5.47 -2.91
CA GLY A 332 -3.57 4.54 -1.83
C GLY A 332 -4.70 3.54 -1.60
N ALA A 333 -4.36 2.30 -1.24
CA ALA A 333 -5.34 1.27 -0.92
C ALA A 333 -4.89 0.40 0.25
N VAL A 334 -5.77 0.21 1.23
CA VAL A 334 -5.55 -0.75 2.32
C VAL A 334 -6.83 -1.49 2.64
N THR A 335 -6.73 -2.77 2.98
CA THR A 335 -7.87 -3.54 3.46
C THR A 335 -7.90 -3.55 4.98
N VAL A 336 -9.07 -3.26 5.54
CA VAL A 336 -9.36 -3.43 6.97
C VAL A 336 -10.52 -4.41 7.09
N ARG A 337 -10.20 -5.64 7.49
CA ARG A 337 -11.10 -6.80 7.54
C ARG A 337 -11.66 -7.12 6.16
N ASN A 338 -12.89 -6.68 5.89
CA ASN A 338 -13.62 -6.94 4.63
C ASN A 338 -14.02 -5.63 3.93
N THR A 339 -13.35 -4.54 4.29
CA THR A 339 -13.58 -3.22 3.72
C THR A 339 -12.26 -2.70 3.14
N MET A 340 -12.26 -2.40 1.85
CA MET A 340 -11.18 -1.67 1.21
C MET A 340 -11.34 -0.19 1.51
N PHE A 341 -10.27 0.45 1.98
CA PHE A 341 -10.15 1.90 2.10
C PHE A 341 -9.27 2.39 0.97
N LEU A 342 -9.71 3.45 0.30
CA LEU A 342 -9.06 4.02 -0.87
C LEU A 342 -8.83 5.51 -0.64
N SER A 343 -7.60 5.96 -0.86
CA SER A 343 -7.27 7.36 -1.01
C SER A 343 -7.39 7.70 -2.49
N VAL A 344 -8.14 8.75 -2.82
CA VAL A 344 -8.45 9.13 -4.20
C VAL A 344 -8.08 10.58 -4.42
N SER A 345 -7.18 10.82 -5.35
CA SER A 345 -6.72 12.17 -5.68
C SER A 345 -7.71 12.89 -6.57
N ASN A 346 -7.88 14.18 -6.29
CA ASN A 346 -8.65 15.12 -7.09
C ASN A 346 -7.75 16.29 -7.55
N GLY A 347 -6.49 15.96 -7.86
CA GLY A 347 -5.47 16.94 -8.23
C GLY A 347 -5.30 18.01 -7.15
N GLN A 348 -5.47 19.28 -7.54
CA GLN A 348 -5.36 20.45 -6.67
C GLN A 348 -6.61 20.74 -5.83
N GLN A 349 -7.59 19.83 -5.79
CA GLN A 349 -8.79 19.95 -4.95
C GLN A 349 -8.79 18.90 -3.83
N HIS A 350 -9.65 19.07 -2.83
CA HIS A 350 -9.84 18.05 -1.78
C HIS A 350 -10.15 16.71 -2.42
N GLY A 351 -9.36 15.70 -2.04
CA GLY A 351 -9.58 14.34 -2.47
C GLY A 351 -10.61 13.61 -1.62
N TYR A 352 -10.63 12.29 -1.75
CA TYR A 352 -11.60 11.44 -1.10
C TYR A 352 -10.89 10.36 -0.30
N LEU A 353 -11.36 10.13 0.93
CA LEU A 353 -11.28 8.81 1.51
C LEU A 353 -12.55 8.06 1.14
N SER A 354 -12.37 6.92 0.50
CA SER A 354 -13.45 6.11 -0.04
C SER A 354 -13.40 4.71 0.54
N THR A 355 -14.54 4.03 0.57
CA THR A 355 -14.64 2.65 1.03
C THR A 355 -15.37 1.78 0.03
N ALA A 356 -14.94 0.53 -0.11
CA ALA A 356 -15.69 -0.51 -0.80
C ALA A 356 -15.83 -1.71 0.13
N ALA A 357 -17.07 -2.11 0.43
CA ALA A 357 -17.34 -3.37 1.11
C ALA A 357 -17.14 -4.51 0.10
N LEU A 358 -16.33 -5.50 0.47
CA LEU A 358 -16.03 -6.64 -0.39
C LEU A 358 -17.12 -7.71 -0.21
N GLY A 359 -17.83 -8.05 -1.27
CA GLY A 359 -18.81 -9.14 -1.25
C GLY A 359 -18.15 -10.52 -1.23
N ALA A 360 -18.96 -11.58 -1.21
CA ALA A 360 -18.48 -12.97 -1.27
C ALA A 360 -17.61 -13.25 -2.50
N ASN A 361 -17.87 -12.53 -3.60
CA ASN A 361 -17.13 -12.63 -4.85
C ASN A 361 -15.88 -11.75 -4.90
N GLN A 362 -15.48 -11.12 -3.79
CA GLN A 362 -14.31 -10.24 -3.71
C GLN A 362 -14.44 -8.96 -4.56
N GLU A 363 -15.68 -8.60 -4.88
CA GLU A 363 -16.01 -7.37 -5.60
C GLU A 363 -16.66 -6.35 -4.66
N GLY A 364 -16.48 -5.07 -4.95
CA GLY A 364 -17.15 -3.99 -4.23
C GLY A 364 -17.24 -2.71 -5.06
N THR A 365 -18.16 -1.82 -4.69
CA THR A 365 -18.31 -0.51 -5.31
C THR A 365 -17.78 0.58 -4.38
N ALA A 366 -16.88 1.43 -4.88
CA ALA A 366 -16.32 2.52 -4.09
C ALA A 366 -17.37 3.60 -3.77
N ARG A 367 -17.51 3.93 -2.49
CA ARG A 367 -18.38 4.97 -1.95
C ARG A 367 -17.55 6.02 -1.23
N GLU A 368 -17.84 7.30 -1.46
CA GLU A 368 -17.21 8.39 -0.71
C GLU A 368 -17.54 8.19 0.78
N LYS A 369 -16.50 8.12 1.62
CA LYS A 369 -16.66 8.11 3.06
C LYS A 369 -16.49 9.52 3.60
N TRP A 370 -15.37 10.16 3.27
CA TRP A 370 -15.02 11.51 3.71
C TRP A 370 -14.23 12.26 2.64
N ARG A 371 -14.20 13.59 2.74
CA ARG A 371 -13.20 14.39 2.06
C ARG A 371 -11.90 14.31 2.84
N VAL A 372 -10.78 14.47 2.14
CA VAL A 372 -9.43 14.58 2.73
C VAL A 372 -8.70 15.78 2.14
N PRO A 373 -7.60 16.25 2.76
CA PRO A 373 -6.79 17.34 2.21
C PRO A 373 -6.37 17.12 0.76
N ARG A 374 -5.98 18.20 0.07
CA ARG A 374 -5.53 18.18 -1.33
C ARG A 374 -4.38 17.21 -1.55
N GLY A 375 -4.41 16.54 -2.71
CA GLY A 375 -3.41 15.55 -3.15
C GLY A 375 -3.17 14.46 -2.12
N PRO A 376 -4.21 13.74 -1.69
CA PRO A 376 -4.02 12.62 -0.80
C PRO A 376 -3.29 11.51 -1.55
N GLU A 377 -2.31 10.89 -0.88
CA GLU A 377 -1.46 9.85 -1.48
C GLU A 377 -1.74 8.47 -0.87
N ASP A 378 -0.71 7.76 -0.44
CA ASP A 378 -0.79 6.38 0.02
C ASP A 378 -1.49 6.23 1.40
N LEU A 379 -1.84 4.99 1.76
CA LEU A 379 -2.51 4.64 3.01
C LEU A 379 -1.79 3.54 3.79
N SER A 380 -1.77 3.66 5.12
CA SER A 380 -1.33 2.60 6.04
C SER A 380 -2.30 2.44 7.19
N TYR A 381 -2.55 1.21 7.65
CA TYR A 381 -3.49 0.93 8.72
C TYR A 381 -2.81 0.43 9.99
N ASP A 382 -2.94 1.21 11.07
CA ASP A 382 -2.56 0.83 12.43
C ASP A 382 -3.77 0.25 13.19
N GLY A 383 -3.83 -1.07 13.26
CA GLY A 383 -4.92 -1.81 13.91
C GLY A 383 -5.00 -1.66 15.42
N ARG A 384 -3.95 -1.16 16.09
CA ARG A 384 -3.93 -1.01 17.56
C ARG A 384 -4.80 0.15 17.99
N ASN A 385 -4.69 1.27 17.26
CA ASN A 385 -5.46 2.49 17.51
C ASN A 385 -6.68 2.64 16.60
N ARG A 386 -6.83 1.70 15.65
CA ARG A 386 -7.76 1.79 14.51
C ARG A 386 -7.53 3.07 13.71
N TRP A 387 -6.28 3.36 13.44
CA TRP A 387 -5.87 4.56 12.72
C TRP A 387 -5.54 4.21 11.28
N LEU A 388 -6.22 4.90 10.36
CA LEU A 388 -5.86 4.95 8.97
C LEU A 388 -4.97 6.17 8.75
N TRP A 389 -3.69 5.93 8.51
CA TRP A 389 -2.71 6.94 8.17
C TRP A 389 -2.82 7.30 6.70
N GLY A 390 -2.73 8.59 6.41
CA GLY A 390 -2.59 9.14 5.07
C GLY A 390 -1.72 10.39 5.08
N LEU A 391 -1.43 10.90 3.89
CA LEU A 391 -0.65 12.13 3.72
C LEU A 391 -1.09 12.93 2.50
N GLY A 392 -0.67 14.20 2.44
CA GLY A 392 -0.84 15.08 1.28
C GLY A 392 0.48 15.45 0.61
N GLU A 393 0.52 15.55 -0.72
CA GLU A 393 1.72 15.90 -1.50
C GLU A 393 1.91 17.40 -1.78
N TRP A 394 0.81 18.18 -1.78
CA TRP A 394 0.85 19.57 -2.25
C TRP A 394 1.60 20.49 -1.30
N GLU A 395 2.47 21.31 -1.88
CA GLU A 395 3.21 22.38 -1.21
C GLU A 395 2.30 23.24 -0.33
N GLY A 396 2.77 23.57 0.87
CA GLY A 396 1.99 24.30 1.87
C GLY A 396 0.95 23.46 2.61
N TYR A 397 0.55 22.30 2.06
CA TYR A 397 -0.48 21.41 2.62
C TYR A 397 0.01 19.97 2.86
N ARG A 398 1.33 19.78 2.87
CA ARG A 398 1.97 18.49 3.17
C ARG A 398 1.74 18.16 4.64
N ASN A 399 0.77 17.31 4.90
CA ASN A 399 0.45 16.85 6.24
C ASN A 399 0.46 15.34 6.26
N VAL A 400 0.90 14.76 7.37
CA VAL A 400 0.67 13.34 7.68
C VAL A 400 -0.37 13.28 8.78
N TYR A 401 -1.44 12.52 8.57
CA TYR A 401 -2.57 12.49 9.48
C TYR A 401 -3.09 11.07 9.68
N ALA A 402 -3.74 10.83 10.82
CA ALA A 402 -4.42 9.58 11.12
C ALA A 402 -5.91 9.82 11.36
N MET A 403 -6.77 9.08 10.68
CA MET A 403 -8.22 9.08 10.89
C MET A 403 -8.64 7.81 11.65
N ARG A 404 -9.64 7.90 12.53
CA ARG A 404 -10.19 6.69 13.19
C ARG A 404 -11.20 6.00 12.27
N VAL A 405 -11.07 4.69 12.09
CA VAL A 405 -11.93 3.88 11.20
C VAL A 405 -12.52 2.63 11.87
#